data_AF-A0A7X8WK98-F1
#
_entry.id   AF-A0A7X8WK98-F1
#
_cell.length_a   1.000
_cell.length_b   1.000
_cell.length_c   1.000
_cell.angle_alpha   90.00
_cell.angle_beta   90.00
_cell.angle_gamma   90.00
#
_symmetry.space_group_name_H-M   'P 1'
#
loop_
_entity.id
_entity.type
_entity.pdbx_description
1 polymer ?
#
loop_
_entity_poly.entity_id
_entity_poly.type
_entity_poly.pdbx_seq_one_letter_code
_entity_poly.pdbx_strand_id
1 'polypeptide(L)' 'MMIKVGINGFGRIGRMVFRASQANDNVQVVGINDLLDVDYLAYMLKYDTVHGKFDGTVEVKDGKL' A
#
# COMPACT_ATOMS: atom_id res chain seq x y z
N MET A 1 15.88 -13.36 -6.41
CA MET A 1 15.06 -12.82 -7.52
C MET A 1 13.79 -12.28 -6.89
N MET A 2 13.42 -11.04 -7.16
CA MET A 2 12.31 -10.36 -6.48
C MET A 2 11.00 -10.58 -7.25
N ILE A 3 9.96 -11.06 -6.56
CA ILE A 3 8.63 -11.33 -7.13
C ILE A 3 7.87 -10.01 -7.21
N LYS A 4 7.44 -9.63 -8.41
CA LYS A 4 6.64 -8.43 -8.65
C LYS A 4 5.16 -8.75 -8.50
N VAL A 5 4.47 -7.97 -7.67
CA VAL A 5 3.05 -8.19 -7.32
C VAL A 5 2.23 -6.94 -7.61
N GLY A 6 1.04 -7.12 -8.17
CA GLY A 6 0.01 -6.09 -8.23
C GLY A 6 -1.09 -6.39 -7.20
N ILE A 7 -1.67 -5.34 -6.61
CA ILE A 7 -2.80 -5.46 -5.69
C ILE A 7 -4.04 -4.86 -6.35
N ASN A 8 -5.08 -5.67 -6.54
CA ASN A 8 -6.38 -5.21 -7.05
C ASN A 8 -7.41 -5.21 -5.91
N GLY A 9 -7.80 -4.02 -5.46
CA GLY A 9 -8.58 -3.79 -4.25
C GLY A 9 -7.69 -3.45 -3.05
N PHE A 10 -7.54 -2.17 -2.76
CA PHE A 10 -6.74 -1.59 -1.67
C PHE A 10 -7.55 -1.28 -0.40
N GLY A 11 -8.53 -2.15 -0.13
CA GLY A 11 -9.28 -2.19 1.12
C GLY A 11 -8.45 -2.74 2.29
N ARG A 12 -9.13 -3.21 3.34
CA ARG A 12 -8.49 -3.68 4.58
C ARG A 12 -7.39 -4.73 4.32
N ILE A 13 -7.71 -5.78 3.56
CA ILE A 13 -6.75 -6.85 3.26
C ILE A 13 -5.62 -6.37 2.35
N GLY A 14 -5.95 -5.63 1.28
CA GLY A 14 -4.94 -5.10 0.35
C GLY A 14 -3.88 -4.25 1.04
N ARG A 15 -4.28 -3.36 1.95
CA ARG A 15 -3.32 -2.57 2.73
C ARG A 15 -2.48 -3.42 3.67
N MET A 16 -3.04 -4.45 4.29
CA MET A 16 -2.26 -5.34 5.15
C MET A 16 -1.26 -6.20 4.37
N VAL A 17 -1.65 -6.67 3.18
CA VAL A 17 -0.71 -7.35 2.26
C VAL A 17 0.41 -6.41 1.84
N PHE A 18 0.09 -5.14 1.51
CA PHE A 18 1.11 -4.15 1.21
C PHE A 18 2.05 -3.94 2.40
N ARG A 19 1.54 -3.69 3.61
CA ARG A 19 2.38 -3.52 4.81
C ARG A 19 3.28 -4.73 5.05
N ALA A 20 2.75 -5.95 4.95
CA ALA A 20 3.53 -7.17 5.10
C ALA A 20 4.61 -7.33 4.02
N SER A 21 4.32 -6.91 2.78
CA SER A 21 5.31 -6.97 1.69
C SER A 21 6.54 -6.10 1.94
N GLN A 22 6.40 -5.00 2.69
CA GLN A 22 7.53 -4.10 3.02
C GLN A 22 8.53 -4.72 3.99
N ALA A 23 8.13 -5.78 4.70
CA ALA A 23 9.01 -6.56 5.57
C ALA A 23 9.57 -7.82 4.88
N ASN A 24 9.35 -7.99 3.57
CA ASN A 24 9.76 -9.17 2.82
C ASN A 24 10.58 -8.80 1.58
N ASP A 25 11.90 -8.95 1.67
CA ASP A 25 12.86 -8.62 0.60
C ASP A 25 12.65 -9.40 -0.71
N ASN A 26 11.85 -10.47 -0.69
CA ASN A 26 11.55 -11.25 -1.89
C ASN A 26 10.35 -10.72 -2.68
N VAL A 27 9.62 -9.72 -2.17
CA VAL A 27 8.39 -9.21 -2.76
C VAL A 27 8.51 -7.73 -3.06
N GLN A 28 8.04 -7.32 -4.23
CA GLN A 28 7.88 -5.92 -4.61
C GLN A 28 6.48 -5.68 -5.12
N VAL A 29 5.73 -4.82 -4.44
CA VAL A 29 4.46 -4.32 -4.98
C VAL A 29 4.78 -3.25 -6.03
N VAL A 30 4.34 -3.49 -7.27
CA VAL A 30 4.64 -2.62 -8.42
C VAL A 30 3.41 -1.86 -8.93
N GLY A 31 2.23 -2.15 -8.40
CA GLY A 31 1.01 -1.47 -8.77
C GLY A 31 -0.14 -1.79 -7.83
N ILE A 32 -1.00 -0.79 -7.65
CA ILE A 32 -2.22 -0.88 -6.85
C ILE A 32 -3.36 -0.36 -7.73
N ASN A 33 -4.47 -1.08 -7.78
CA ASN A 33 -5.70 -0.65 -8.42
C ASN A 33 -6.84 -0.62 -7.39
N ASP A 34 -7.61 0.47 -7.36
CA ASP A 34 -8.81 0.64 -6.54
C ASP A 34 -9.76 1.64 -7.21
N LEU A 35 -10.95 1.85 -6.63
CA LEU A 35 -11.95 2.81 -7.11
C LEU A 35 -11.84 4.17 -6.43
N LEU A 36 -11.03 4.28 -5.38
CA LEU A 36 -10.84 5.50 -4.59
C LEU A 36 -9.67 6.34 -5.10
N ASP A 37 -9.74 7.64 -4.85
CA ASP A 37 -8.68 8.59 -5.20
C ASP A 37 -7.37 8.29 -4.46
N VAL A 38 -6.24 8.54 -5.13
CA VAL A 38 -4.89 8.22 -4.66
C VAL A 38 -4.57 8.85 -3.29
N ASP A 39 -5.02 10.08 -3.05
CA ASP A 39 -4.81 10.79 -1.79
C ASP A 39 -5.53 10.10 -0.62
N TYR A 40 -6.71 9.53 -0.90
CA TYR A 40 -7.47 8.81 0.10
C TYR A 40 -6.85 7.44 0.39
N LEU A 41 -6.38 6.74 -0.64
CA LEU A 41 -5.62 5.50 -0.47
C LEU A 41 -4.33 5.74 0.34
N ALA A 42 -3.62 6.84 0.09
CA ALA A 42 -2.44 7.25 0.84
C ALA A 42 -2.77 7.47 2.33
N TYR A 43 -3.85 8.19 2.61
CA TYR A 43 -4.34 8.41 3.97
C TYR A 43 -4.67 7.09 4.68
N MET A 44 -5.43 6.21 4.03
CA MET A 44 -5.82 4.90 4.58
C MET A 44 -4.62 3.95 4.79
N LEU A 45 -3.58 4.07 3.97
CA LEU A 45 -2.34 3.34 4.17
C LEU A 45 -1.58 3.89 5.37
N LYS A 46 -1.46 5.22 5.47
CA LYS A 46 -0.72 5.91 6.53
C LYS A 46 -1.35 5.70 7.90
N TYR A 47 -2.67 5.68 8.00
CA TYR A 47 -3.40 5.56 9.27
C TYR A 47 -4.36 4.38 9.24
N ASP A 48 -4.13 3.41 10.12
CA ASP A 48 -5.04 2.29 10.36
C ASP A 48 -5.47 2.27 11.83
N THR A 49 -6.77 2.11 12.09
CA THR A 49 -7.32 2.16 13.45
C THR A 49 -6.87 0.99 14.31
N VAL A 50 -6.64 -0.20 13.73
CA VAL A 50 -6.28 -1.42 14.46
C VAL A 50 -4.76 -1.59 14.50
N HIS A 51 -4.10 -1.33 13.38
CA HIS A 51 -2.67 -1.58 13.21
C HIS A 51 -1.81 -0.31 13.35
N GLY A 52 -2.42 0.81 13.71
CA GLY A 52 -1.73 2.08 13.90
C GLY A 52 -1.16 2.68 12.62
N LYS A 53 -0.26 3.64 12.81
CA LYS A 53 0.40 4.37 11.72
C LYS A 53 1.33 3.42 10.96
N PHE A 54 1.42 3.60 9.65
CA PHE A 54 2.42 2.91 8.85
C PHE A 54 3.83 3.46 9.15
N ASP A 55 4.80 2.56 9.32
CA ASP A 55 6.17 2.92 9.69
C ASP A 55 6.96 3.56 8.55
N GLY A 56 6.56 3.29 7.30
CA GLY A 56 7.18 3.87 6.12
C GLY A 56 6.68 5.28 5.80
N THR A 57 7.38 5.91 4.85
CA THR A 57 6.94 7.18 4.27
C THR A 57 5.86 6.91 3.25
N VAL A 58 4.78 7.70 3.30
CA VAL A 58 3.66 7.65 2.35
C VAL A 58 3.54 9.04 1.73
N GLU A 59 3.74 9.13 0.42
CA GLU A 59 3.74 10.37 -0.35
C GLU A 59 2.96 10.16 -1.64
N VAL A 60 2.19 11.17 -2.05
CA VAL A 60 1.58 11.20 -3.38
C VAL A 60 2.37 12.20 -4.24
N LYS A 61 2.84 11.75 -5.41
CA LYS A 61 3.55 12.58 -6.39
C LYS A 61 2.93 12.37 -7.76
N ASP A 62 2.56 13.46 -8.43
CA ASP A 62 1.98 13.45 -9.79
C ASP A 62 0.79 12.48 -9.93
N GLY A 63 -0.08 12.43 -8.91
CA GLY A 63 -1.24 11.55 -8.88
C GLY A 63 -0.93 10.06 -8.64
N LYS A 64 0.30 9.74 -8.19
CA LYS A 64 0.73 8.37 -7.86
C LYS A 64 1.15 8.27 -6.39
N LEU A 65 0.70 7.21 -5.75
CA LEU A 65 1.10 6.79 -4.40
C LEU A 65 2.45 6.04 -4.44
#